data_AF-A0A235HN46-F1
#
_entry.id   AF-A0A235HN46-F1
#
_cell.length_a   1.000
_cell.length_b   1.000
_cell.length_c   1.000
_cell.angle_alpha   90.00
_cell.angle_beta   90.00
_cell.angle_gamma   90.00
#
_symmetry.space_group_name_H-M   'P 1'
#
loop_
_entity.id
_entity.type
_entity.pdbx_description
1 polymer ?
#
loop_
_entity_poly.entity_id
_entity_poly.type
_entity_poly.pdbx_seq_one_letter_code
_entity_poly.pdbx_strand_id
1 'polypeptide(L)' 'MLEIENLGVSVEEYLDGLAKGIDILELKRLEAKGIPTNLALEVMAIVPKVINGTATPEEIVRGLMILTPSLRQQVE' A
#
# COMPACT_ATOMS: atom_id res chain seq x y z
N MET A 1 -13.05 -4.98 -20.83
CA MET A 1 -11.64 -4.80 -21.24
C MET A 1 -10.91 -4.36 -19.99
N LEU A 2 -9.93 -5.14 -19.51
CA LEU A 2 -9.12 -4.71 -18.37
C LEU A 2 -8.23 -3.57 -18.87
N GLU A 3 -8.46 -2.36 -18.40
CA GLU A 3 -7.54 -1.25 -18.67
C GLU A 3 -6.23 -1.55 -17.93
N ILE A 4 -5.15 -1.69 -18.68
CA ILE A 4 -3.81 -1.83 -18.10
C ILE A 4 -3.44 -0.44 -17.58
N GLU A 5 -3.33 -0.33 -16.25
CA GLU A 5 -2.90 0.90 -15.60
C GLU A 5 -1.40 1.12 -15.84
N ASN A 6 -1.05 2.25 -16.47
CA ASN A 6 0.33 2.66 -16.64
C ASN A 6 0.77 3.54 -15.47
N LEU A 7 1.57 2.99 -14.57
CA LEU A 7 2.09 3.67 -13.38
C LEU A 7 3.44 4.36 -13.61
N GLY A 8 3.97 4.35 -14.85
CA GLY A 8 5.25 4.98 -15.19
C GLY A 8 6.48 4.32 -14.56
N VAL A 9 6.36 3.09 -14.05
CA VAL A 9 7.43 2.35 -13.39
C VAL A 9 8.31 1.65 -14.43
N SER A 10 9.62 1.88 -14.38
CA SER A 10 10.57 1.17 -15.23
C SER A 10 10.83 -0.25 -14.73
N VAL A 11 11.40 -1.11 -15.57
CA VAL A 11 11.77 -2.48 -15.17
C VAL A 11 12.82 -2.45 -14.06
N GLU A 12 13.79 -1.55 -14.15
CA GLU A 12 14.85 -1.36 -13.15
C GLU A 12 14.27 -0.95 -11.79
N GLU A 13 13.35 0.03 -11.77
CA GLU A 13 12.68 0.46 -10.53
C GLU A 13 11.88 -0.69 -9.89
N TYR A 14 11.18 -1.48 -10.72
CA TYR A 14 10.46 -2.66 -10.26
C TYR A 14 11.40 -3.70 -9.62
N LEU A 15 12.51 -4.03 -10.28
CA LEU A 15 13.49 -5.01 -9.79
C LEU A 15 14.19 -4.52 -8.51
N ASP A 16 14.51 -3.23 -8.42
CA ASP A 16 15.09 -2.62 -7.22
C ASP A 16 14.12 -2.68 -6.03
N GLY A 17 12.83 -2.48 -6.29
CA GLY A 17 11.76 -2.66 -5.31
C GLY A 17 11.66 -4.10 -4.82
N LEU A 18 11.62 -5.04 -5.77
CA LEU A 18 11.55 -6.46 -5.47
C LEU A 18 12.74 -6.93 -4.62
N ALA A 19 13.96 -6.44 -4.91
CA ALA A 19 15.15 -6.70 -4.11
C ALA A 19 15.03 -6.19 -2.66
N LYS A 20 14.20 -5.17 -2.42
CA LYS A 20 13.88 -4.62 -1.09
C LYS A 20 12.64 -5.25 -0.47
N GLY A 21 12.00 -6.22 -1.15
CA GLY A 21 10.74 -6.84 -0.70
C GLY A 21 9.51 -5.94 -0.85
N ILE A 22 9.57 -4.91 -1.71
CA ILE A 22 8.50 -3.94 -1.93
C ILE A 22 7.89 -4.17 -3.31
N ASP A 23 6.57 -4.39 -3.36
CA ASP A 23 5.82 -4.32 -4.61
C ASP A 23 5.64 -2.84 -5.00
N ILE A 24 6.53 -2.34 -5.87
CA ILE A 24 6.52 -0.94 -6.30
C ILE A 24 5.26 -0.59 -7.09
N LEU A 25 4.68 -1.53 -7.83
CA LEU A 25 3.45 -1.27 -8.56
C LEU A 25 2.30 -1.00 -7.59
N GLU A 26 2.19 -1.81 -6.53
CA GLU A 26 1.16 -1.58 -5.51
C GLU A 26 1.43 -0.29 -4.72
N LEU A 27 2.69 -0.01 -4.38
CA LEU A 27 3.05 1.26 -3.73
C LEU A 27 2.60 2.46 -4.58
N LYS A 28 2.90 2.47 -5.88
CA LYS A 28 2.50 3.54 -6.81
C LYS A 28 0.99 3.67 -6.94
N ARG A 29 0.23 2.57 -6.91
CA ARG A 29 -1.24 2.61 -6.88
C ARG A 29 -1.78 3.27 -5.63
N LEU A 30 -1.20 2.98 -4.47
CA LEU A 30 -1.61 3.59 -3.20
C LEU A 30 -1.27 5.08 -3.18
N GLU A 31 -0.08 5.45 -3.67
CA GLU A 31 0.33 6.85 -3.84
C GLU A 31 -0.63 7.61 -4.78
N ALA A 32 -1.04 6.99 -5.90
CA ALA A 32 -2.01 7.57 -6.83
C ALA A 32 -3.40 7.78 -6.20
N LYS A 33 -3.75 7.05 -5.14
CA LYS A 33 -4.95 7.25 -4.30
C LYS A 33 -4.75 8.30 -3.20
N GLY A 34 -3.63 9.04 -3.26
CA GLY A 34 -3.26 10.09 -2.31
C GLY A 34 -2.80 9.57 -0.96
N ILE A 35 -2.40 8.30 -0.85
CA ILE A 35 -1.87 7.75 0.40
C ILE A 35 -0.37 8.10 0.47
N PRO A 36 0.11 8.78 1.53
CA PRO A 36 1.54 9.03 1.73
C PRO A 36 2.36 7.73 1.74
N THR A 37 3.57 7.77 1.19
CA THR A 37 4.45 6.59 1.03
C THR A 37 4.63 5.80 2.32
N ASN A 38 4.84 6.48 3.46
CA ASN A 38 4.99 5.81 4.76
C ASN A 38 3.73 5.03 5.17
N LEU A 39 2.55 5.62 4.98
CA LEU A 39 1.27 4.98 5.30
C LEU A 39 0.93 3.87 4.29
N ALA A 40 1.30 4.03 3.03
CA ALA A 40 1.13 3.00 2.00
C ALA A 40 1.96 1.75 2.36
N LEU A 41 3.24 1.93 2.72
CA LEU A 41 4.10 0.85 3.19
C LEU A 41 3.55 0.18 4.45
N GLU A 42 2.98 0.96 5.38
CA GLU A 42 2.33 0.41 6.58
C GLU A 42 1.15 -0.49 6.23
N VAL A 43 0.25 -0.05 5.35
CA VAL A 43 -0.87 -0.87 4.87
C VAL A 43 -0.37 -2.12 4.14
N MET A 44 0.66 -2.00 3.31
CA MET A 44 1.27 -3.14 2.62
C MET A 44 1.83 -4.19 3.59
N ALA A 45 2.28 -3.79 4.78
CA ALA A 45 2.70 -4.72 5.83
C ALA A 45 1.51 -5.35 6.59
N ILE A 46 0.38 -4.64 6.69
CA ILE A 46 -0.85 -5.12 7.34
C ILE A 46 -1.62 -6.10 6.45
N VAL A 47 -1.73 -5.83 5.14
CA VAL A 47 -2.55 -6.61 4.20
C VAL A 47 -2.24 -8.11 4.24
N PRO A 48 -0.96 -8.58 4.19
CA PRO A 48 -0.65 -10.00 4.31
C PRO A 48 -1.14 -10.61 5.64
N LYS A 49 -1.07 -9.87 6.74
CA LYS A 49 -1.57 -10.33 8.05
C LYS A 49 -3.09 -10.47 8.03
N VAL A 50 -3.80 -9.56 7.38
CA VAL A 50 -5.26 -9.63 7.23
C VAL A 50 -5.64 -10.86 6.39
N ILE A 51 -4.98 -11.06 5.25
CA ILE A 51 -5.21 -12.21 4.35
C ILE A 51 -4.95 -13.52 5.10
N ASN A 52 -3.89 -13.58 5.90
CA ASN A 52 -3.51 -14.77 6.66
C ASN A 52 -4.31 -14.96 7.97
N GLY A 53 -5.22 -14.03 8.31
CA GLY A 53 -5.99 -14.08 9.56
C GLY A 53 -5.15 -13.88 10.82
N THR A 54 -3.98 -13.27 10.72
CA THR A 54 -3.05 -13.02 11.84
C THR A 54 -2.97 -11.56 12.26
N ALA A 55 -3.72 -10.66 11.61
CA ALA A 55 -3.78 -9.26 12.00
C ALA A 55 -4.52 -9.08 13.33
N THR A 56 -3.97 -8.23 14.19
CA THR A 56 -4.64 -7.76 15.41
C THR A 56 -5.80 -6.81 15.06
N PRO A 57 -6.80 -6.67 15.95
CA PRO A 57 -7.86 -5.67 15.77
C PRO A 57 -7.31 -4.26 15.55
N GLU A 58 -6.25 -3.88 16.25
CA GLU A 58 -5.59 -2.58 16.14
C GLU A 58 -4.99 -2.37 14.75
N GLU A 59 -4.31 -3.39 14.20
CA GLU A 59 -3.78 -3.35 12.83
C GLU A 59 -4.89 -3.24 11.78
N ILE A 60 -6.02 -3.93 11.98
CA ILE A 60 -7.17 -3.84 11.09
C ILE A 60 -7.73 -2.40 11.10
N VAL A 61 -7.97 -1.85 12.29
CA VAL A 61 -8.46 -0.46 12.44
C VAL A 61 -7.47 0.52 11.81
N ARG A 62 -6.17 0.35 12.07
CA ARG A 62 -5.12 1.20 11.50
C ARG A 62 -5.12 1.16 9.97
N GLY A 63 -5.21 -0.03 9.37
CA GLY A 63 -5.33 -0.19 7.92
C GLY A 63 -6.57 0.52 7.36
N LEU A 64 -7.73 0.38 8.02
CA LEU A 64 -8.96 1.06 7.63
C LEU A 64 -8.86 2.59 7.72
N MET A 65 -8.21 3.11 8.77
CA MET A 65 -7.99 4.55 8.93
C MET A 65 -7.13 5.11 7.80
N ILE A 66 -6.05 4.41 7.43
CA ILE A 66 -5.17 4.84 6.34
C ILE A 66 -5.91 4.83 5.00
N LEU A 67 -6.68 3.76 4.73
CA LEU A 67 -7.42 3.59 3.48
C LEU A 67 -8.61 4.55 3.34
N THR A 68 -9.12 5.10 4.44
CA THR A 68 -10.27 6.02 4.45
C THR A 68 -9.79 7.48 4.43
N PRO A 69 -9.98 8.25 3.33
CA PRO A 69 -9.40 9.59 3.20
C PRO A 69 -9.73 10.57 4.34
N SER A 70 -10.96 10.53 4.87
CA SER A 70 -11.39 11.40 5.98
C SER A 70 -10.75 11.04 7.33
N LEU A 71 -10.30 9.79 7.49
CA LEU A 71 -9.62 9.32 8.71
C LEU A 71 -8.10 9.41 8.59
N ARG A 72 -7.56 9.36 7.36
CA ARG A 72 -6.12 9.43 7.06
C ARG A 72 -5.44 10.66 7.67
N GLN A 73 -6.11 11.81 7.66
CA GLN A 73 -5.60 13.06 8.23
C GLN A 73 -5.35 12.99 9.75
N GLN A 74 -5.90 12.00 10.44
CA GLN A 74 -5.73 11.80 11.89
C GLN A 74 -4.56 10.87 12.21
N VAL A 75 -3.96 10.25 11.18
CA VAL A 75 -2.93 9.20 11.31
C VAL A 75 -1.66 9.48 10.53
N GLU A 76 -1.64 10.54 9.71
CA GLU A 76 -0.42 11.26 9.30
C GLU A 76 0.30 11.86 10.51
#